data_AF-A0A2V8FIY6-F1
#
_entry.id   AF-A0A2V8FIY6-F1
#
_cell.length_a   1.000
_cell.length_b   1.000
_cell.length_c   1.000
_cell.angle_alpha   90.00
_cell.angle_beta   90.00
_cell.angle_gamma   90.00
#
_symmetry.space_group_name_H-M   'P 1'
#
loop_
_entity.id
_entity.type
_entity.pdbx_description
1 polymer ?
#
loop_
_entity_poly.entity_id
_entity_poly.type
_entity_poly.pdbx_seq_one_letter_code
_entity_poly.pdbx_strand_id
1 'polypeptide(L)'
;MDLVIDWAGSMVEMGQVPTGLAPQPPIKSLNHQIAKSPGHQMHKATAVLLSGGLDSAVLLAEESAAGDVQPVYISVGLAWERAERAVIDRLLSNGGFPRALPPLVSLTVDMRDVYATSHWAVTGRPPEYHTPDEDVYLPGRNVILLGKA
;
A
#
# COMPACT_ATOMS: atom_id res chain seq x y z
N MET A 1 -17.07 -42.35 -19.50
CA MET A 1 -15.64 -42.72 -19.43
C MET A 1 -14.96 -41.50 -18.85
N ASP A 2 -14.74 -41.50 -17.53
CA ASP A 2 -14.28 -40.32 -16.80
C ASP A 2 -12.78 -40.48 -16.52
N LEU A 3 -11.99 -39.69 -17.23
CA LEU A 3 -10.52 -39.64 -17.10
C LEU A 3 -10.15 -38.53 -16.11
N VAL A 4 -9.24 -38.82 -15.18
CA VAL A 4 -8.72 -37.85 -14.22
C VAL A 4 -7.23 -37.64 -14.45
N ILE A 5 -6.77 -36.41 -14.29
CA ILE A 5 -5.36 -36.03 -14.38
C ILE A 5 -4.73 -36.28 -13.02
N ASP A 6 -3.68 -37.11 -12.97
CA ASP A 6 -2.93 -37.34 -11.74
C ASP A 6 -2.02 -36.14 -11.41
N TRP A 7 -1.40 -36.18 -10.23
CA TRP A 7 -0.59 -35.07 -9.74
C TRP A 7 0.70 -34.81 -10.55
N ALA A 8 1.10 -35.74 -11.43
CA ALA A 8 2.19 -35.59 -12.39
C ALA A 8 1.71 -35.15 -13.79
N GLY A 9 0.42 -34.87 -13.96
CA GLY A 9 -0.15 -34.35 -15.20
C GLY A 9 -0.49 -35.43 -16.24
N SER A 10 -0.48 -36.71 -15.87
CA SER A 10 -0.82 -37.81 -16.78
C SER A 10 -2.28 -38.23 -16.63
N MET A 11 -2.93 -38.58 -17.74
CA MET A 11 -4.36 -38.92 -17.78
C MET A 11 -4.54 -40.42 -17.50
N VAL A 12 -5.22 -40.77 -16.40
CA VAL A 12 -5.37 -42.17 -15.95
C VAL A 12 -6.85 -42.52 -15.69
N GLU A 13 -7.22 -43.76 -15.97
CA GLU A 13 -8.56 -44.30 -15.78
C GLU A 13 -8.80 -44.72 -14.32
N MET A 14 -9.95 -44.35 -13.74
CA MET A 14 -10.31 -44.58 -12.35
C MET A 14 -10.47 -46.09 -12.03
N GLY A 15 -9.38 -46.76 -11.65
CA GLY A 15 -9.43 -48.17 -11.25
C GLY A 15 -8.12 -48.81 -10.80
N GLN A 16 -6.96 -48.19 -11.04
CA GLN A 16 -5.67 -48.69 -10.56
C GLN A 16 -5.02 -47.70 -9.59
N VAL A 17 -5.40 -47.77 -8.31
CA VAL A 17 -4.61 -47.19 -7.22
C VAL A 17 -3.72 -48.29 -6.64
N PRO A 18 -2.39 -48.27 -6.80
CA PRO A 18 -1.52 -49.25 -6.16
C PRO A 18 -1.48 -48.99 -4.65
N THR A 19 -2.04 -49.91 -3.87
CA THR A 19 -1.90 -49.98 -2.41
C THR A 19 -0.47 -50.41 -2.07
N GLY A 20 0.42 -49.45 -1.88
CA GLY A 20 1.79 -49.74 -1.44
C GLY A 20 2.73 -48.55 -1.55
N LEU A 21 2.50 -47.50 -0.77
CA LEU A 21 3.50 -46.43 -0.62
C LEU A 21 4.39 -46.76 0.59
N ALA A 22 5.64 -47.15 0.34
CA ALA A 22 6.67 -47.14 1.37
C ALA A 22 6.85 -45.71 1.92
N PRO A 23 7.19 -45.52 3.21
CA PRO A 23 7.36 -44.20 3.78
C PRO A 23 8.48 -43.46 3.04
N GLN A 24 8.13 -42.33 2.41
CA GLN A 24 9.10 -41.44 1.77
C GLN A 24 10.03 -40.86 2.85
N PRO A 25 11.35 -40.74 2.58
CA PRO A 25 12.24 -40.03 3.48
C PRO A 25 11.80 -38.56 3.60
N PRO A 26 12.05 -37.90 4.75
CA PRO A 26 11.66 -36.51 4.95
C PRO A 26 12.22 -35.65 3.83
N ILE A 27 11.36 -34.83 3.22
CA ILE A 27 11.75 -33.83 2.22
C ILE A 27 12.86 -33.00 2.85
N LYS A 28 14.08 -33.07 2.29
CA LYS A 28 15.17 -32.18 2.68
C LYS A 28 14.67 -30.76 2.44
N SER A 29 14.53 -29.99 3.52
CA SER A 29 14.24 -28.56 3.43
C SER A 29 15.24 -27.95 2.45
N LEU A 30 14.74 -27.54 1.28
CA LEU A 30 15.50 -26.71 0.36
C LEU A 30 15.68 -25.37 1.07
N ASN A 31 16.80 -25.24 1.78
CA ASN A 31 17.29 -23.96 2.24
C ASN A 31 17.51 -23.11 0.98
N HIS A 32 16.49 -22.34 0.60
CA HIS A 32 16.61 -21.30 -0.39
C HIS A 32 17.42 -20.18 0.27
N GLN A 33 18.73 -20.40 0.38
CA GLN A 33 19.67 -19.34 0.72
C GLN A 33 19.65 -18.38 -0.45
N ILE A 34 18.85 -17.33 -0.33
CA ILE A 34 19.03 -16.12 -1.13
C ILE A 34 20.47 -15.68 -0.82
N ALA A 35 21.35 -15.85 -1.79
CA ALA A 35 22.72 -15.38 -1.70
C ALA A 35 22.67 -13.89 -1.36
N LYS A 36 23.08 -13.52 -0.15
CA LYS A 36 23.29 -12.12 0.20
C LYS A 36 24.49 -11.64 -0.62
N SER A 37 24.22 -10.87 -1.67
CA SER A 37 25.25 -10.17 -2.42
C SER A 37 26.12 -9.34 -1.46
N PRO A 38 27.44 -9.22 -1.70
CA PRO A 38 28.34 -8.55 -0.77
C PRO A 38 27.94 -7.08 -0.56
N GLY A 39 27.58 -6.76 0.68
CA GLY A 39 27.89 -5.51 1.38
C GLY A 39 27.62 -4.16 0.70
N HIS A 40 26.44 -3.94 0.11
CA HIS A 40 25.89 -2.59 0.22
C HIS A 40 25.26 -2.51 1.61
N GLN A 41 25.90 -1.82 2.55
CA GLN A 41 25.18 -1.24 3.67
C GLN A 41 24.19 -0.25 3.05
N MET A 42 23.02 -0.75 2.65
CA MET A 42 21.88 0.07 2.29
C MET A 42 21.59 0.89 3.54
N HIS A 43 21.97 2.16 3.54
CA HIS A 43 21.34 3.12 4.44
C HIS A 43 19.85 2.94 4.20
N LYS A 44 19.14 2.43 5.20
CA LYS A 44 17.73 2.07 5.11
C LYS A 44 16.93 3.37 5.12
N ALA A 45 16.92 4.07 4.00
CA ALA A 45 16.12 5.25 3.80
C ALA A 45 14.66 4.82 3.67
N THR A 46 13.79 5.43 4.48
CA THR A 46 12.34 5.17 4.43
C THR A 46 11.62 6.32 3.74
N ALA A 47 10.44 6.05 3.20
CA ALA A 47 9.56 7.08 2.67
C ALA A 47 8.25 7.02 3.43
N VAL A 48 7.77 8.18 3.89
CA VAL A 48 6.52 8.29 4.64
C VAL A 48 5.50 9.03 3.80
N LEU A 49 4.37 8.36 3.56
CA LEU A 49 3.19 8.98 2.95
C LEU A 49 2.55 9.92 3.97
N LEU A 50 2.74 11.21 3.79
CA LEU A 50 2.26 12.24 4.68
C LEU A 50 0.92 12.76 4.16
N SER A 51 -0.17 12.50 4.88
CA SER A 51 -1.53 12.92 4.50
C SER A 51 -2.00 14.18 5.23
N GLY A 52 -1.25 14.63 6.25
CA GLY A 52 -1.67 15.70 7.16
C GLY A 52 -2.49 15.19 8.35
N GLY A 53 -2.75 13.88 8.43
CA GLY A 53 -3.33 13.24 9.61
C GLY A 53 -2.31 12.95 10.71
N LEU A 54 -2.79 12.79 11.95
CA LEU A 54 -1.98 12.52 13.14
C LEU A 54 -1.05 11.31 12.95
N ASP A 55 -1.58 10.19 12.48
CA ASP A 55 -0.81 8.95 12.35
C ASP A 55 0.39 9.12 11.42
N SER A 56 0.19 9.79 10.28
CA SER A 56 1.28 10.07 9.34
C SER A 56 2.34 11.03 9.90
N ALA A 57 1.93 11.96 10.77
CA ALA A 57 2.84 12.88 11.43
C ALA A 57 3.68 12.18 12.51
N VAL A 58 3.05 11.32 13.32
CA VAL A 58 3.75 10.49 14.33
C VAL A 58 4.74 9.55 13.65
N LEU A 59 4.30 8.85 12.59
CA LEU A 59 5.16 7.96 11.83
C LEU A 59 6.37 8.69 11.24
N LEU A 60 6.19 9.88 10.68
CA LEU A 60 7.31 10.68 10.17
C LEU A 60 8.31 11.04 11.28
N ALA A 61 7.82 11.38 12.48
CA ALA A 61 8.68 11.67 13.61
C ALA A 61 9.48 10.43 14.06
N GLU A 62 8.83 9.28 14.18
CA GLU A 62 9.47 8.00 14.54
C GLU A 62 10.52 7.58 13.50
N GLU A 63 10.18 7.62 12.22
CA GLU A 63 11.10 7.26 11.13
C GLU A 63 12.29 8.23 11.04
N SER A 64 12.06 9.53 11.26
CA SER A 64 13.15 10.52 11.31
C SER A 64 14.11 10.33 12.50
N ALA A 65 13.62 9.74 13.59
CA ALA A 65 14.46 9.36 14.73
C ALA A 65 15.30 8.11 14.41
N ALA A 66 14.74 7.18 13.63
CA ALA A 66 15.37 5.92 13.27
C ALA A 66 16.42 6.06 12.15
N GLY A 67 16.23 7.00 11.22
CA GLY A 67 17.13 7.17 10.08
C GLY A 67 16.74 8.28 9.12
N ASP A 68 17.27 8.18 7.89
CA ASP A 68 16.94 9.11 6.82
C ASP A 68 15.54 8.79 6.27
N VAL A 69 14.66 9.79 6.22
CA VAL A 69 13.27 9.64 5.79
C VAL A 69 12.89 10.70 4.75
N GLN A 70 12.24 10.27 3.66
CA GLN A 70 11.68 11.15 2.63
C GLN A 70 10.16 11.32 2.87
N PRO A 71 9.67 12.50 3.28
CA PRO A 71 8.23 12.76 3.30
C PRO A 71 7.70 12.87 1.87
N VAL A 72 6.55 12.23 1.62
CA VAL A 72 5.88 12.20 0.33
C VAL A 72 4.40 12.53 0.51
N TYR A 73 3.92 13.57 -0.16
CA TYR A 73 2.49 13.89 -0.27
C TYR A 73 1.96 13.40 -1.62
N ILE A 74 0.77 12.78 -1.64
CA ILE A 74 0.10 12.35 -2.87
C ILE A 74 -1.16 13.17 -3.06
N SER A 75 -1.18 13.98 -4.14
CA SER A 75 -2.36 14.70 -4.60
C SER A 75 -3.24 13.79 -5.45
N VAL A 76 -4.54 13.83 -5.19
CA VAL A 76 -5.58 13.02 -5.84
C VAL A 76 -6.71 13.86 -6.46
N GLY A 77 -6.67 15.19 -6.34
CA GLY A 77 -7.66 16.12 -6.90
C GLY A 77 -8.90 16.35 -6.04
N LEU A 78 -8.83 16.13 -4.71
CA LEU A 78 -9.98 16.26 -3.81
C LEU A 78 -10.04 17.64 -3.12
N ALA A 79 -11.23 18.08 -2.74
CA ALA A 79 -11.49 19.46 -2.32
C ALA A 79 -10.78 19.87 -1.02
N TRP A 80 -10.45 18.91 -0.16
CA TRP A 80 -9.81 19.16 1.14
C TRP A 80 -8.28 19.19 1.08
N GLU A 81 -7.65 18.92 -0.07
CA GLU A 81 -6.18 18.88 -0.19
C GLU A 81 -5.51 20.19 0.20
N ARG A 82 -6.18 21.33 0.01
CA ARG A 82 -5.67 22.62 0.46
C ARG A 82 -5.50 22.66 1.97
N ALA A 83 -6.43 22.07 2.72
CA ALA A 83 -6.34 22.00 4.17
C ALA A 83 -5.25 21.01 4.62
N GLU A 84 -5.14 19.86 3.96
CA GLU A 84 -4.06 18.88 4.20
C GLU A 84 -2.68 19.53 4.04
N ARG A 85 -2.45 20.22 2.90
CA ARG A 85 -1.18 20.92 2.63
C ARG A 85 -0.89 22.00 3.66
N ALA A 86 -1.88 22.80 4.06
CA ALA A 86 -1.68 23.82 5.07
C ALA A 86 -1.23 23.23 6.42
N VAL A 87 -1.77 22.07 6.81
CA VAL A 87 -1.36 21.35 8.03
C VAL A 87 0.05 20.78 7.86
N ILE A 88 0.38 20.21 6.70
CA ILE A 88 1.70 19.67 6.39
C ILE A 88 2.76 20.78 6.40
N ASP A 89 2.52 21.89 5.72
CA ASP A 89 3.45 23.03 5.68
C ASP A 89 3.71 23.54 7.09
N ARG A 90 2.66 23.67 7.90
CA ARG A 90 2.80 24.05 9.31
C ARG A 90 3.63 23.04 10.09
N LEU A 91 3.36 21.75 9.95
CA LEU A 91 4.11 20.68 10.63
C LEU A 91 5.60 20.71 10.27
N LEU A 92 5.92 20.78 8.97
CA LEU A 92 7.30 20.77 8.48
C LEU A 92 8.06 22.06 8.85
N SER A 93 7.36 23.21 8.91
CA SER A 93 7.96 24.49 9.31
C SER A 93 8.28 24.59 10.80
N ASN A 94 7.63 23.78 11.66
CA ASN A 94 7.81 23.87 13.12
C ASN A 94 9.17 23.33 13.62
N GLY A 95 9.91 22.60 12.78
CA GLY A 95 11.26 22.13 13.11
C GLY A 95 11.36 21.13 14.26
N GLY A 96 10.24 20.52 14.67
CA GLY A 96 10.16 19.60 15.81
C GLY A 96 10.67 18.18 15.55
N PHE A 97 11.31 17.94 14.41
CA PHE A 97 11.77 16.60 14.04
C PHE A 97 13.18 16.30 14.59
N PRO A 98 13.42 15.10 15.14
CA PRO A 98 14.73 14.68 15.64
C PRO A 98 15.89 14.82 14.65
N ARG A 99 15.60 14.70 13.34
CA ARG A 99 16.55 14.87 12.25
C ARG A 99 16.00 15.84 11.22
N ALA A 100 16.90 16.56 10.54
CA ALA A 100 16.55 17.41 9.41
C ALA A 100 15.89 16.57 8.30
N LEU A 101 14.69 16.99 7.89
CA LEU A 101 13.95 16.35 6.82
C LEU A 101 14.37 16.92 5.46
N PRO A 102 14.44 16.09 4.40
CA PRO A 102 14.52 16.61 3.04
C PRO A 102 13.21 17.31 2.65
N PRO A 103 13.22 18.13 1.58
CA PRO A 103 12.01 18.77 1.09
C PRO A 103 10.88 17.76 0.80
N LEU A 104 9.63 18.19 1.03
CA LEU A 104 8.46 17.38 0.72
C LEU A 104 8.41 17.03 -0.77
N VAL A 105 8.41 15.75 -1.09
CA VAL A 105 8.14 15.27 -2.46
C VAL A 105 6.63 15.26 -2.66
N SER A 106 6.17 15.83 -3.77
CA SER A 106 4.76 15.80 -4.17
C SER A 106 4.58 14.92 -5.40
N LEU A 107 3.73 13.90 -5.27
CA LEU A 107 3.29 13.05 -6.38
C LEU A 107 1.82 13.37 -6.69
N THR A 108 1.38 13.06 -7.90
CA THR A 108 -0.01 13.23 -8.31
C THR A 108 -0.55 11.93 -8.89
N VAL A 109 -1.69 11.49 -8.38
CA VAL A 109 -2.47 10.35 -8.85
C VAL A 109 -3.91 10.84 -9.04
N ASP A 110 -4.12 11.69 -10.05
CA ASP A 110 -5.35 12.46 -10.25
C ASP A 110 -6.62 11.61 -10.39
N MET A 111 -7.57 11.72 -9.46
CA MET A 111 -8.79 10.91 -9.41
C MET A 111 -9.98 11.50 -10.17
N ARG A 112 -9.81 12.61 -10.89
CA ARG A 112 -10.90 13.26 -11.63
C ARG A 112 -11.37 12.47 -12.85
N ASP A 113 -10.61 11.46 -13.27
CA ASP A 113 -11.01 10.43 -14.24
C ASP A 113 -11.93 9.35 -13.65
N VAL A 114 -11.90 9.18 -12.33
CA VAL A 114 -12.74 8.24 -11.58
C VAL A 114 -14.00 8.93 -11.04
N TYR A 115 -13.84 10.10 -10.44
CA TYR A 115 -14.96 10.83 -9.84
C TYR A 115 -15.57 11.82 -10.82
N ALA A 116 -16.90 11.79 -10.93
CA ALA A 116 -17.63 12.82 -11.65
C ALA A 116 -17.29 14.22 -11.12
N THR A 117 -17.23 15.21 -12.01
CA THR A 117 -16.93 16.61 -11.63
C THR A 117 -17.97 17.20 -10.66
N SER A 118 -19.17 16.63 -10.61
CA SER A 118 -20.24 16.99 -9.68
C SER A 118 -20.14 16.30 -8.32
N HIS A 119 -19.24 15.32 -8.15
CA HIS A 119 -19.11 14.58 -6.90
C HIS A 119 -18.72 15.50 -5.74
N TRP A 120 -19.31 15.30 -4.56
CA TRP A 120 -19.10 16.17 -3.40
C TRP A 120 -17.63 16.28 -2.99
N ALA A 121 -16.87 15.19 -3.14
CA ALA A 121 -15.44 15.15 -2.80
C ALA A 121 -14.57 16.00 -3.75
N VAL A 122 -15.04 16.23 -4.97
CA VAL A 122 -14.39 17.10 -5.97
C VAL A 122 -14.84 18.55 -5.78
N THR A 123 -16.13 18.77 -5.53
CA THR A 123 -16.72 20.12 -5.42
C THR A 123 -16.57 20.76 -4.04
N GLY A 124 -16.24 19.98 -3.01
CA GLY A 124 -16.12 20.46 -1.63
C GLY A 124 -17.46 20.72 -0.95
N ARG A 125 -18.52 20.00 -1.37
CA ARG A 125 -19.89 20.12 -0.83
C ARG A 125 -20.33 18.79 -0.23
N PRO A 126 -19.72 18.35 0.88
CA PRO A 126 -20.03 17.05 1.47
C PRO A 126 -21.50 16.98 1.89
N PRO A 127 -22.09 15.77 1.95
CA PRO A 127 -23.36 15.52 2.62
C PRO A 127 -23.36 16.04 4.06
N GLU A 128 -24.56 16.25 4.62
CA GLU A 128 -24.71 16.66 6.01
C GLU A 128 -24.28 15.56 6.98
N TYR A 129 -23.95 15.94 8.21
CA TYR A 129 -23.46 15.00 9.22
C TYR A 129 -24.41 13.83 9.51
N HIS A 130 -25.72 14.02 9.32
CA HIS A 130 -26.74 13.00 9.60
C HIS A 130 -27.23 12.25 8.35
N THR A 131 -26.61 12.47 7.18
CA THR A 131 -26.97 11.68 6.00
C THR A 131 -26.56 10.22 6.20
N PRO A 132 -27.25 9.28 5.53
CA PRO A 132 -26.83 7.88 5.50
C PRO A 132 -25.36 7.69 5.07
N ASP A 133 -24.73 6.61 5.53
CA ASP A 133 -23.32 6.33 5.27
C ASP A 133 -23.01 6.16 3.76
N GLU A 134 -24.00 5.72 2.98
CA GLU A 134 -23.88 5.60 1.53
C GLU A 134 -23.64 6.94 0.82
N ASP A 135 -24.13 8.05 1.37
CA ASP A 135 -23.97 9.38 0.77
C ASP A 135 -22.54 9.91 0.94
N VAL A 136 -21.85 9.48 2.00
CA VAL A 136 -20.45 9.83 2.28
C VAL A 136 -19.46 8.81 1.74
N TYR A 137 -19.94 7.77 1.04
CA TYR A 137 -19.08 6.77 0.43
C TYR A 137 -18.23 7.38 -0.69
N LEU A 138 -16.97 6.94 -0.80
CA LEU A 138 -16.07 7.28 -1.90
C LEU A 138 -15.93 6.06 -2.83
N PRO A 139 -16.66 6.03 -3.96
CA PRO A 139 -16.61 4.91 -4.88
C PRO A 139 -15.19 4.57 -5.32
N GLY A 140 -14.88 3.27 -5.34
CA GLY A 140 -13.59 2.77 -5.84
C GLY A 140 -12.38 3.08 -4.96
N ARG A 141 -12.50 3.85 -3.86
CA ARG A 141 -11.34 4.29 -3.05
C ARG A 141 -10.46 3.13 -2.58
N ASN A 142 -11.03 1.98 -2.23
CA ASN A 142 -10.24 0.80 -1.82
C ASN A 142 -9.68 0.01 -3.01
N VAL A 143 -10.39 -0.03 -4.13
CA VAL A 143 -9.99 -0.79 -5.34
C VAL A 143 -8.89 -0.04 -6.11
N ILE A 144 -8.95 1.29 -6.10
CA ILE A 144 -8.01 2.16 -6.81
C ILE A 144 -6.59 2.07 -6.23
N LEU A 145 -6.47 1.68 -4.95
CA LEU A 145 -5.19 1.34 -4.32
C LEU A 145 -4.43 0.23 -5.06
N LEU A 146 -5.13 -0.60 -5.85
CA LEU A 146 -4.54 -1.74 -6.56
C LEU A 146 -4.25 -1.48 -8.05
N GLY A 147 -4.81 -0.42 -8.64
CA GLY A 147 -4.90 -0.33 -10.11
C GLY A 147 -4.50 0.99 -10.77
N LYS A 148 -4.27 2.06 -10.01
CA LYS A 148 -4.01 3.41 -10.58
C LYS A 148 -2.57 3.90 -10.41
N ALA A 149 -1.75 3.17 -9.65
CA ALA A 149 -0.35 3.47 -9.40
C ALA A 149 0.57 2.73 -10.37
#